data_AF-A0A0B8Q7W7-F1
#
_entry.id   AF-A0A0B8Q7W7-F1
#
_cell.length_a   1.000
_cell.length_b   1.000
_cell.length_c   1.000
_cell.angle_alpha   90.00
_cell.angle_beta   90.00
_cell.angle_gamma   90.00
#
_symmetry.space_group_name_H-M   'P 1'
#
loop_
_entity.id
_entity.type
_entity.pdbx_description
1 polymer ?
#
loop_
_entity_poly.entity_id
_entity_poly.type
_entity_poly.pdbx_seq_one_letter_code
_entity_poly.pdbx_strand_id
1 'polypeptide(L)'
;MAMAEVSRQMKQVNPKYTWREWLIVPAYEQAQKGDFSLIHELQQILASPYEEQSKQVEEKYYRLRPLEYFSAGGVSHYSCSS
;
A
#
# COMPACT_ATOMS: atom_id res chain seq x y z
N MET A 1 0.37 -8.14 -30.46
CA MET A 1 -1.05 -7.99 -30.04
C MET A 1 -1.40 -8.84 -28.83
N ALA A 2 -1.16 -10.16 -28.82
CA ALA A 2 -1.53 -11.02 -27.68
C ALA A 2 -0.94 -10.61 -26.31
N MET A 3 0.34 -10.21 -26.24
CA MET A 3 0.99 -9.86 -24.97
C MET A 3 0.48 -8.56 -24.34
N ALA A 4 0.15 -7.56 -25.17
CA ALA A 4 -0.40 -6.28 -24.68
C ALA A 4 -1.80 -6.48 -24.09
N GLU A 5 -2.60 -7.33 -24.72
CA GLU A 5 -3.93 -7.70 -24.22
C GLU A 5 -3.85 -8.45 -22.89
N VAL A 6 -2.98 -9.45 -22.80
CA VAL A 6 -2.73 -10.19 -21.55
C VAL A 6 -2.27 -9.24 -20.44
N SER A 7 -1.33 -8.35 -20.72
CA SER A 7 -0.86 -7.36 -19.73
C SER A 7 -1.99 -6.45 -19.26
N ARG A 8 -2.86 -5.97 -20.16
CA ARG A 8 -4.02 -5.16 -19.80
C ARG A 8 -4.97 -5.90 -18.86
N GLN A 9 -5.29 -7.15 -19.16
CA GLN A 9 -6.14 -7.99 -18.32
C GLN A 9 -5.52 -8.23 -16.94
N MET A 10 -4.21 -8.49 -16.88
CA MET A 10 -3.50 -8.68 -15.62
C MET A 10 -3.52 -7.42 -14.74
N LYS A 11 -3.36 -6.22 -15.31
CA LYS A 11 -3.39 -4.97 -14.55
C LYS A 11 -4.77 -4.67 -13.94
N GLN A 12 -5.85 -5.15 -14.56
CA GLN A 12 -7.21 -4.96 -14.05
C GLN A 12 -7.52 -5.84 -12.82
N VAL A 13 -6.79 -6.93 -12.62
CA VAL A 13 -7.04 -7.89 -11.53
C VAL A 13 -5.94 -7.94 -10.49
N ASN A 14 -4.72 -7.51 -10.82
CA ASN A 14 -3.59 -7.45 -9.90
C ASN A 14 -3.40 -6.01 -9.42
N PRO A 15 -3.79 -5.67 -8.18
CA PRO A 15 -3.67 -4.31 -7.69
C PRO A 15 -2.19 -3.92 -7.58
N LYS A 16 -1.86 -2.72 -8.04
CA LYS A 16 -0.54 -2.10 -7.87
C LYS A 16 -0.31 -1.72 -6.40
N TYR A 17 -1.36 -1.22 -5.72
CA TYR A 17 -1.32 -0.81 -4.32
C TYR A 17 -2.19 -1.71 -3.46
N THR A 18 -1.67 -2.12 -2.30
CA THR A 18 -2.34 -3.05 -1.39
C THR A 18 -2.21 -2.55 0.04
N TRP A 19 -3.17 -2.93 0.89
CA TRP A 19 -3.08 -2.66 2.32
C TRP A 19 -1.90 -3.42 2.92
N ARG A 20 -0.93 -2.70 3.50
CA ARG A 20 0.27 -3.27 4.10
C ARG A 20 0.50 -2.62 5.45
N GLU A 21 0.52 -3.41 6.52
CA GLU A 21 0.64 -2.90 7.89
C GLU A 21 1.81 -1.92 8.07
N TRP A 22 2.98 -2.19 7.47
CA TRP A 22 4.13 -1.29 7.57
C TRP A 22 3.95 0.07 6.86
N LEU A 23 2.95 0.24 5.99
CA LEU A 23 2.54 1.54 5.45
C LEU A 23 1.47 2.21 6.32
N ILE A 24 0.64 1.41 6.99
CA ILE A 24 -0.54 1.89 7.71
C ILE A 24 -0.22 2.26 9.16
N VAL A 25 0.61 1.48 9.86
CA VAL A 25 0.96 1.73 11.27
C VAL A 25 1.51 3.15 11.49
N PRO A 26 2.42 3.69 10.66
CA PRO A 26 2.84 5.09 10.79
C PRO A 26 1.68 6.10 10.66
N ALA A 27 0.68 5.80 9.83
CA ALA A 27 -0.50 6.65 9.68
C ALA A 27 -1.38 6.64 10.92
N TYR A 28 -1.50 5.50 11.61
CA TYR A 28 -2.18 5.42 12.90
C TYR A 28 -1.45 6.17 14.00
N GLU A 29 -0.13 6.03 14.08
CA GLU A 29 0.69 6.76 15.05
C GLU A 29 0.64 8.27 14.84
N GLN A 30 0.55 8.72 13.58
CA GLN A 30 0.37 10.13 13.23
C GLN A 30 -1.04 10.62 13.61
N ALA A 31 -2.07 9.83 13.31
CA ALA A 31 -3.46 10.14 13.65
C ALA A 31 -3.70 10.19 15.17
N GLN A 32 -3.02 9.36 15.96
CA GLN A 32 -3.03 9.45 17.43
C GLN A 32 -2.55 10.81 17.95
N LYS A 33 -1.71 11.51 17.18
CA LYS A 33 -1.24 12.87 17.49
C LYS A 33 -2.18 13.96 16.93
N GLY A 34 -3.32 13.57 16.36
CA GLY A 34 -4.33 14.47 15.79
C GLY A 34 -4.11 14.83 14.32
N ASP A 35 -3.09 14.27 13.66
CA ASP A 35 -2.80 14.53 12.25
C ASP A 35 -3.22 13.35 11.36
N PHE A 36 -4.28 13.57 10.57
CA PHE A 36 -4.89 12.56 9.71
C PHE A 36 -4.43 12.64 8.25
N SER A 37 -3.47 13.51 7.93
CA SER A 37 -3.02 13.75 6.55
C SER A 37 -2.59 12.46 5.83
N LEU A 38 -1.81 11.61 6.50
CA LEU A 38 -1.32 10.35 5.91
C LEU A 38 -2.43 9.31 5.75
N ILE A 39 -3.43 9.29 6.64
CA ILE A 39 -4.61 8.42 6.47
C ILE A 39 -5.38 8.84 5.21
N HIS A 40 -5.61 10.14 5.01
CA HIS A 40 -6.30 10.63 3.82
C HIS A 40 -5.49 10.37 2.55
N GLU A 41 -4.17 10.53 2.59
CA GLU A 41 -3.29 10.20 1.46
C GLU A 41 -3.41 8.72 1.08
N LEU A 42 -3.31 7.81 2.06
CA LEU A 42 -3.48 6.36 1.86
C LEU A 42 -4.88 6.02 1.33
N GLN A 43 -5.92 6.68 1.83
CA GLN A 43 -7.29 6.49 1.36
C GLN A 43 -7.43 6.84 -0.13
N GLN A 44 -6.83 7.95 -0.58
CA GLN A 44 -6.86 8.34 -2.00
C GLN A 44 -6.15 7.31 -2.88
N ILE A 45 -5.00 6.80 -2.44
CA ILE A 45 -4.23 5.81 -3.20
C ILE A 45 -5.00 4.49 -3.31
N LEU A 46 -5.58 4.04 -2.20
CA LEU A 46 -6.30 2.77 -2.11
C LEU A 46 -7.72 2.82 -2.70
N ALA A 47 -8.24 4.01 -3.02
CA ALA A 47 -9.50 4.15 -3.76
C ALA A 47 -9.38 3.68 -5.22
N SER A 48 -8.19 3.79 -5.81
CA SER A 48 -7.85 3.35 -7.17
C SER A 48 -6.61 2.45 -7.20
N PRO A 49 -6.65 1.25 -6.57
CA PRO A 49 -5.45 0.45 -6.33
C PRO A 49 -4.88 -0.23 -7.59
N TYR A 50 -5.66 -0.28 -8.67
CA TYR A 50 -5.27 -0.87 -9.96
C TYR A 50 -4.75 0.16 -10.97
N GLU A 51 -4.95 1.46 -10.70
CA GLU A 51 -4.57 2.53 -11.62
C GLU A 51 -3.08 2.89 -11.49
N GLU A 52 -2.48 3.34 -12.58
CA GLU A 52 -1.19 4.02 -12.53
C GLU A 52 -1.40 5.39 -11.88
N GLN A 53 -0.55 5.78 -10.93
CA GLN A 53 -0.66 7.04 -10.20
C GLN A 53 0.57 7.92 -10.48
N SER A 54 0.73 9.03 -9.76
CA SER A 54 1.89 9.89 -9.96
C SER A 54 3.19 9.15 -9.63
N LYS A 55 4.29 9.55 -10.26
CA LYS A 55 5.62 8.97 -9.98
C LYS A 55 6.00 9.07 -8.50
N GLN A 56 5.60 10.16 -7.84
CA GLN A 56 5.85 10.38 -6.42
C GLN A 56 5.10 9.35 -5.56
N VAL A 57 3.86 9.01 -5.91
CA VAL A 57 3.09 7.96 -5.22
C VAL A 57 3.71 6.60 -5.48
N GLU A 58 4.12 6.32 -6.71
CA GLU A 58 4.81 5.07 -7.05
C GLU A 58 6.09 4.87 -6.25
N GLU A 59 6.97 5.87 -6.21
CA GLU A 59 8.23 5.82 -5.46
C GLU A 59 8.01 5.61 -3.96
N LYS A 60 6.95 6.20 -3.41
CA LYS A 60 6.64 6.12 -1.97
C LYS A 60 5.94 4.81 -1.58
N TYR A 61 5.00 4.32 -2.39
CA TYR A 61 4.06 3.26 -2.01
C TYR A 61 4.19 1.97 -2.81
N TYR A 62 4.70 2.01 -4.05
CA TYR A 62 4.93 0.81 -4.87
C TYR A 62 6.32 0.23 -4.61
N ARG A 63 6.57 -0.12 -3.35
CA ARG A 63 7.87 -0.65 -2.89
C ARG A 63 7.73 -1.87 -2.00
N LEU A 64 8.82 -2.65 -1.93
CA LEU A 64 8.94 -3.75 -0.99
C LEU A 64 9.00 -3.22 0.44
N ARG A 65 8.64 -4.09 1.39
CA ARG A 65 8.72 -3.80 2.82
C ARG A 65 10.16 -3.42 3.20
N PRO A 66 10.40 -2.26 3.84
CA PRO A 66 11.70 -1.90 4.36
C PRO A 66 12.23 -2.91 5.41
N LEU A 67 13.55 -3.04 5.53
CA LEU A 67 14.19 -4.01 6.42
C LEU A 67 13.89 -3.76 7.91
N GLU A 68 13.66 -2.52 8.32
CA GLU A 68 13.29 -2.16 9.70
C GLU A 68 11.98 -2.83 10.16
N TYR A 69 11.06 -3.10 9.22
CA TYR A 69 9.80 -3.76 9.49
C TYR A 69 9.85 -5.27 9.24
N PHE A 70 11.02 -5.91 9.27
CA PHE A 70 11.10 -7.37 9.09
C PHE A 70 10.86 -8.14 10.40
N SER A 71 11.26 -7.55 11.53
CA SER A 71 11.14 -8.14 12.87
C SER A 71 10.14 -7.41 13.77
N ALA A 72 9.32 -6.52 13.21
CA ALA A 72 8.34 -5.74 13.94
C ALA A 72 7.07 -6.58 14.20
N GLY A 73 6.93 -7.11 15.42
CA GLY A 73 5.72 -7.87 15.82
C GLY A 73 4.44 -7.05 15.60
N GLY A 74 3.38 -7.68 15.07
CA GLY A 74 2.13 -7.00 14.73
C GLY A 74 2.17 -6.17 13.44
N VAL A 75 3.33 -5.92 12.84
CA VAL A 75 3.49 -5.19 11.57
C VAL A 75 4.03 -6.11 10.47
N SER A 76 5.03 -6.93 10.80
CA SER A 76 5.64 -7.91 9.90
C SER A 76 4.83 -9.19 9.80
N HIS A 77 4.24 -9.59 10.93
CA HIS A 77 3.50 -10.82 11.14
C HIS A 77 2.22 -10.46 11.90
N TYR A 78 1.14 -10.26 11.16
CA TYR A 78 -0.17 -10.03 11.75
C TYR A 78 -0.86 -11.38 11.92
N SER A 79 -0.99 -11.84 13.17
CA SER A 79 -1.70 -13.07 13.49
C SER A 79 -3.19 -12.77 13.65
N CYS A 80 -4.01 -13.18 12.68
CA CYS A 80 -5.45 -13.23 12.85
C CYS A 80 -5.85 -14.51 13.58
N SER A 81 -5.58 -14.62 14.88
CA SER A 81 -6.23 -15.61 15.73
C SER A 81 -7.57 -15.06 16.19
N SER A 82 -8.66 -15.68 15.74
CA SER A 82 -10.03 -15.41 16.21
C SER A 82 -10.21 -15.81 17.66
#